data_AF-A0A392SLH5-F1
#
_entry.id   AF-A0A392SLH5-F1
#
_cell.length_a   1.000
_cell.length_b   1.000
_cell.length_c   1.000
_cell.angle_alpha   90.00
_cell.angle_beta   90.00
_cell.angle_gamma   90.00
#
_symmetry.space_group_name_H-M   'P 1'
#
loop_
_entity.id
_entity.type
_entity.pdbx_description
1 polymer ?
#
loop_
_entity_poly.entity_id
_entity_poly.type
_entity_poly.pdbx_seq_one_letter_code
_entity_poly.pdbx_strand_id
1 'polypeptide(L)' 'KLRMIKVALKEWHLSHTANLPGRIDSLKSKFSFLDGKGGVEDLTENEVEELHGITSDLHSLSRLHASISWQ' A
#
# COMPACT_ATOMS: atom_id res chain seq x y z
N LYS A 1 -16.19 30.30 7.50
CA LYS A 1 -15.21 29.49 8.27
C LYS A 1 -15.31 27.99 7.97
N LEU A 2 -16.44 27.33 8.25
CA LEU A 2 -16.61 25.87 8.02
C LEU A 2 -16.40 25.42 6.56
N ARG A 3 -16.87 26.20 5.58
CA ARG A 3 -16.67 25.90 4.15
C ARG A 3 -15.18 25.81 3.76
N MET A 4 -14.34 26.71 4.30
CA MET A 4 -12.90 26.73 4.03
C MET A 4 -12.21 25.52 4.67
N ILE A 5 -12.60 25.16 5.90
CA ILE A 5 -12.09 23.98 6.61
C ILE A 5 -12.41 22.70 5.81
N LYS A 6 -13.64 22.58 5.29
CA LYS A 6 -14.06 21.43 4.47
C LYS A 6 -13.24 21.29 3.19
N VAL A 7 -12.89 22.39 2.52
CA VAL A 7 -12.08 22.37 1.29
C VAL A 7 -10.64 21.93 1.60
N ALA A 8 -10.01 22.54 2.60
CA ALA A 8 -8.66 22.18 3.01
C ALA A 8 -8.54 20.70 3.41
N LEU A 9 -9.55 20.14 4.08
CA LEU A 9 -9.57 18.73 4.47
C LEU A 9 -9.68 17.79 3.26
N LYS A 10 -10.48 18.17 2.25
CA LYS A 10 -10.59 17.42 0.99
C LYS A 10 -9.30 17.43 0.20
N GLU A 11 -8.66 18.59 0.06
CA GLU A 11 -7.39 18.72 -0.65
C GLU A 11 -6.27 17.95 0.05
N TRP A 12 -6.19 18.04 1.38
CA TRP A 12 -5.25 17.26 2.17
C TRP A 12 -5.47 15.76 1.96
N HIS A 13 -6.72 15.30 2.01
CA HIS A 13 -7.06 13.88 1.81
C HIS A 13 -6.64 13.40 0.42
N LEU A 14 -7.01 14.12 -0.64
CA LEU A 14 -6.64 13.79 -2.03
C LEU A 14 -5.11 13.72 -2.20
N SER A 15 -4.37 14.71 -1.68
CA SER A 15 -2.91 14.72 -1.78
C SER A 15 -2.25 13.56 -1.03
N HIS A 16 -2.83 13.12 0.09
CA HIS A 16 -2.25 12.06 0.92
C HIS A 16 -2.64 10.65 0.46
N THR A 17 -3.67 10.52 -0.38
CA THR A 17 -4.16 9.22 -0.85
C THR A 17 -3.95 8.97 -2.34
N ALA A 18 -3.62 10.01 -3.12
CA ALA A 18 -3.35 9.89 -4.57
C ALA A 18 -2.21 8.92 -4.91
N ASN A 19 -1.24 8.72 -4.02
CA ASN A 19 -0.13 7.78 -4.25
C ASN A 19 -0.43 6.34 -3.81
N LEU A 20 -1.61 6.06 -3.23
CA LEU A 20 -1.94 4.73 -2.72
C LEU A 20 -1.92 3.64 -3.82
N PRO A 21 -2.49 3.85 -5.02
CA PRO A 21 -2.42 2.86 -6.08
C PRO A 21 -0.97 2.53 -6.48
N GLY A 22 -0.14 3.56 -6.68
CA GLY A 22 1.27 3.37 -7.04
C GLY A 22 2.08 2.66 -5.94
N ARG A 23 1.79 2.94 -4.66
CA ARG A 23 2.40 2.21 -3.53
C ARG A 23 1.97 0.74 -3.51
N ILE A 24 0.68 0.47 -3.72
CA ILE A 24 0.14 -0.90 -3.80
C ILE A 24 0.79 -1.66 -4.95
N ASP A 25 0.90 -1.05 -6.13
CA ASP A 25 1.51 -1.70 -7.29
C ASP A 25 3.01 -1.96 -7.08
N SER A 26 3.74 -1.01 -6.49
CA SER A 26 5.15 -1.21 -6.14
C SER A 26 5.33 -2.37 -5.15
N LEU A 27 4.48 -2.47 -4.12
CA LEU A 27 4.51 -3.57 -3.16
C LEU A 27 4.14 -4.91 -3.82
N LYS A 28 3.15 -4.94 -4.72
CA LYS A 28 2.83 -6.15 -5.50
C LYS A 28 4.00 -6.61 -6.33
N SER A 29 4.71 -5.69 -7.01
CA SER A 29 5.90 -6.05 -7.80
C SER A 29 7.00 -6.66 -6.93
N LYS A 30 7.26 -6.09 -5.75
CA LYS A 30 8.23 -6.65 -4.79
C LYS A 30 7.79 -8.01 -4.24
N PHE A 31 6.52 -8.13 -3.87
CA PHE A 31 5.94 -9.40 -3.42
C PHE A 31 6.11 -10.49 -4.48
N SER A 32 5.73 -10.22 -5.74
CA SER A 32 5.87 -11.18 -6.84
C SER A 32 7.33 -11.57 -7.10
N PHE A 33 8.28 -10.66 -6.90
CA PHE A 33 9.69 -10.98 -7.01
C PHE A 33 10.14 -11.97 -5.93
N LEU A 34 9.82 -11.70 -4.65
CA LEU A 34 10.20 -12.57 -3.53
C LEU A 34 9.46 -13.91 -3.54
N ASP A 35 8.19 -13.92 -3.93
CA ASP A 35 7.39 -15.14 -4.11
C ASP A 35 7.98 -16.03 -5.22
N GLY A 36 8.32 -15.43 -6.36
CA GLY A 36 9.01 -16.13 -7.45
C GLY A 36 10.37 -16.67 -7.04
N LYS A 37 11.15 -15.89 -6.27
CA LYS A 37 12.44 -16.31 -5.72
C LYS A 37 12.29 -17.50 -4.78
N GLY A 38 11.34 -17.44 -3.84
CA GLY A 38 11.07 -18.51 -2.87
C GLY A 38 10.57 -19.82 -3.50
N GLY A 39 10.04 -19.76 -4.72
CA GLY A 39 9.70 -20.95 -5.52
C GLY A 39 10.91 -21.62 -6.20
N VAL A 40 12.05 -20.92 -6.29
CA VAL A 40 13.27 -21.40 -6.97
C VAL A 40 14.39 -21.72 -5.98
N GLU A 41 14.55 -20.90 -4.95
CA GLU A 41 15.58 -21.06 -3.92
C GLU A 41 15.06 -20.64 -2.54
N ASP A 42 15.73 -21.12 -1.48
CA ASP A 42 15.38 -20.75 -0.12
C ASP A 42 15.59 -19.24 0.10
N LEU A 43 14.55 -18.59 0.62
CA LEU A 43 14.65 -17.18 1.01
C LEU A 43 15.51 -17.04 2.27
N THR A 44 16.26 -15.94 2.32
CA THR A 44 16.95 -15.55 3.55
C THR A 44 15.93 -15.09 4.60
N GLU A 45 16.29 -15.17 5.89
CA GLU A 45 15.42 -14.71 6.98
C GLU A 45 14.97 -13.25 6.77
N ASN A 46 15.88 -12.38 6.32
CA ASN A 46 15.58 -10.99 5.99
C ASN A 46 14.53 -10.85 4.88
N GLU A 47 14.56 -11.72 3.87
CA GLU A 47 13.58 -11.71 2.78
C GLU A 47 12.21 -12.24 3.23
N VAL A 48 12.20 -13.20 4.16
CA VAL A 48 10.96 -13.67 4.81
C VAL A 48 10.36 -12.56 5.68
N GLU A 49 11.17 -11.86 6.47
CA GLU A 49 10.73 -10.68 7.23
C GLU A 49 10.19 -9.58 6.30
N GLU A 50 10.86 -9.32 5.18
CA GLU A 50 10.39 -8.37 4.17
C GLU A 50 9.04 -8.80 3.57
N LEU A 51 8.87 -10.07 3.21
CA LEU A 51 7.60 -10.62 2.72
C LEU A 51 6.45 -10.41 3.72
N HIS A 52 6.68 -10.67 5.00
CA HIS A 52 5.69 -10.43 6.05
C HIS A 52 5.33 -8.94 6.15
N GLY A 53 6.32 -8.06 6.09
CA GLY A 53 6.13 -6.61 6.07
C GLY A 53 5.31 -6.14 4.86
N ILE A 54 5.70 -6.57 3.66
CA ILE A 54 4.99 -6.27 2.41
C ILE A 54 3.54 -6.75 2.48
N THR A 55 3.29 -7.94 3.00
CA THR A 55 1.93 -8.50 3.11
C THR A 55 1.05 -7.68 4.07
N SER A 56 1.60 -7.29 5.22
CA SER A 56 0.91 -6.43 6.18
C SER A 56 0.56 -5.07 5.58
N ASP A 57 1.53 -4.44 4.91
CA ASP A 57 1.36 -3.15 4.25
C ASP A 57 0.35 -3.22 3.10
N LEU A 58 0.44 -4.26 2.27
CA LEU A 58 -0.48 -4.47 1.14
C LEU A 58 -1.92 -4.63 1.64
N HIS A 59 -2.14 -5.40 2.70
CA HIS A 59 -3.45 -5.56 3.32
C HIS A 59 -3.97 -4.24 3.89
N SER A 60 -3.13 -3.50 4.64
CA SER A 60 -3.48 -2.21 5.21
C SER A 60 -3.87 -1.18 4.14
N LEU A 61 -3.02 -1.02 3.12
CA LEU A 61 -3.22 -0.05 2.04
C LEU A 61 -4.39 -0.44 1.14
N SER A 62 -4.59 -1.73 0.86
CA SER A 62 -5.73 -2.18 0.05
C SER A 62 -7.07 -1.91 0.75
N ARG A 63 -7.14 -2.13 2.07
CA ARG A 63 -8.33 -1.76 2.87
C ARG A 63 -8.58 -0.26 2.84
N LEU A 64 -7.54 0.55 3.03
CA LEU A 64 -7.65 2.01 2.96
C LEU A 64 -8.12 2.47 1.58
N HIS A 65 -7.50 1.94 0.52
CA HIS A 65 -7.86 2.26 -0.86
C HIS A 65 -9.32 1.91 -1.15
N ALA A 66 -9.77 0.71 -0.79
CA ALA A 66 -11.17 0.32 -0.92
C ALA A 66 -12.09 1.27 -0.14
N SER A 67 -11.78 1.56 1.13
CA SER A 67 -12.60 2.49 1.93
C SER A 67 -12.75 3.88 1.30
N ILE A 68 -11.75 4.35 0.58
CA ILE A 68 -11.80 5.64 -0.13
C ILE A 68 -12.58 5.51 -1.43
N SER A 69 -12.39 4.43 -2.19
CA SER A 69 -13.09 4.21 -3.48
C SER A 69 -14.60 4.02 -3.34
N TRP A 70 -15.07 3.57 -2.17
CA TRP A 70 -16.49 3.33 -1.88
C TRP A 70 -17.17 4.47 -1.10
N GLN A 71 -16.51 5.62 -0.88
CA GLN A 71 -17.10 6.84 -0.31
C GLN A 71 -17.63 7.80 -1.37
#